data_AF-A0A1Q8S0N4-F1
#
_entry.id   AF-A0A1Q8S0N4-F1
#
_cell.length_a   1.000
_cell.length_b   1.000
_cell.length_c   1.000
_cell.angle_alpha   90.00
_cell.angle_beta   90.00
_cell.angle_gamma   90.00
#
_symmetry.space_group_name_H-M   'P 1'
#
loop_
_entity.id
_entity.type
_entity.pdbx_description
1 polymer ?
#
loop_
_entity_poly.entity_id
_entity_poly.type
_entity_poly.pdbx_seq_one_letter_code
_entity_poly.pdbx_strand_id
1 'polypeptide(L)'
;MLQNSLVSNFLFQLCFALLAVAAPTSDSVVGATGHGNTWQYGTGGGILGFIVLVLDIIVFIEVLKSNRPVSHKVLWCLVVFLFPLVGMIIYWLFSNRAAHNTRSGYEAVA
;
A
#
# COMPACT_ATOMS: atom_id res chain seq x y z
N MET A 1 -18.88 33.91 10.75
CA MET A 1 -17.47 34.35 10.81
C MET A 1 -16.62 33.46 11.72
N LEU A 2 -17.08 33.13 12.95
CA LEU A 2 -16.33 32.28 13.90
C LEU A 2 -15.93 30.88 13.35
N GLN A 3 -16.85 30.20 12.63
CA GLN A 3 -16.60 28.87 12.07
C GLN A 3 -15.48 28.85 11.03
N ASN A 4 -15.35 29.92 10.23
CA ASN A 4 -14.31 30.02 9.21
C ASN A 4 -12.91 30.23 9.84
N SER A 5 -12.85 30.99 10.94
CA SER A 5 -11.63 31.19 11.71
C SER A 5 -11.17 29.91 12.42
N LEU A 6 -12.09 29.08 12.93
CA LEU A 6 -11.74 27.80 13.56
C LEU A 6 -11.14 26.81 12.56
N VAL A 7 -11.77 26.68 11.38
CA VAL A 7 -11.28 25.81 10.30
C VAL A 7 -9.91 26.28 9.80
N SER A 8 -9.71 27.59 9.64
CA SER A 8 -8.43 28.15 9.21
C SER A 8 -7.32 27.92 10.24
N ASN A 9 -7.56 28.13 11.53
CA ASN A 9 -6.56 27.86 12.58
C ASN A 9 -6.21 26.37 12.69
N PHE A 10 -7.20 25.49 12.59
CA PHE A 10 -6.96 24.04 12.59
C PHE A 10 -6.16 23.59 11.36
N LEU A 11 -6.47 24.13 10.18
CA LEU A 11 -5.74 23.84 8.95
C LEU A 11 -4.28 24.30 9.03
N PHE A 12 -4.02 25.51 9.56
CA PHE A 12 -2.66 26.00 9.77
C PHE A 12 -1.87 25.15 10.77
N GLN A 13 -2.52 24.74 11.86
CA GLN A 13 -1.89 23.88 12.86
C GLN A 13 -1.59 22.48 12.30
N LEU A 14 -2.46 21.93 11.46
CA LEU A 14 -2.23 20.68 10.74
C LEU A 14 -1.06 20.81 9.75
N CYS A 15 -1.03 21.87 8.94
CA CYS A 15 0.07 22.12 8.00
C CYS A 15 1.43 22.21 8.71
N PHE A 16 1.49 22.88 9.86
CA PHE A 16 2.73 23.01 10.62
C PHE A 16 3.15 21.69 11.28
N ALA A 17 2.19 20.91 11.79
CA ALA A 17 2.45 19.58 12.33
C ALA A 17 2.98 18.61 11.27
N LEU A 18 2.43 18.65 10.05
CA LEU A 18 2.91 17.84 8.93
C LEU A 18 4.32 18.23 8.49
N LEU A 19 4.65 19.52 8.51
CA LEU A 19 6.00 19.99 8.22
C LEU A 19 7.01 19.57 9.30
N ALA A 20 6.60 19.55 10.58
CA ALA A 20 7.41 19.08 11.70
C ALA A 20 7.66 17.55 11.66
N VAL A 21 6.68 16.75 11.24
CA VAL A 21 6.85 15.29 11.05
C VAL A 21 7.82 14.97 9.91
N ALA A 22 7.90 15.84 8.90
CA ALA A 22 8.86 15.72 7.80
C ALA A 22 10.24 16.33 8.11
N ALA A 23 10.41 16.97 9.27
CA ALA A 23 11.70 17.52 9.65
C ALA A 23 12.69 16.36 9.86
N PRO A 24 13.80 16.30 9.11
CA PRO A 24 14.84 15.31 9.36
C PRO A 24 15.41 15.61 10.75
N THR A 25 15.10 14.78 11.73
CA THR A 25 15.86 14.76 12.98
C THR A 25 17.27 14.40 12.59
N SER A 26 18.18 15.38 12.64
CA SER A 26 19.61 15.18 12.46
C SER A 26 20.12 14.37 13.65
N ASP A 27 19.79 13.08 13.68
CA ASP A 27 20.37 12.16 14.63
C ASP A 27 21.75 11.79 14.10
N SER A 28 22.77 12.37 14.73
CA SER A 28 24.18 12.18 14.38
C SER A 28 24.72 10.80 14.79
N VAL A 29 23.86 9.85 15.19
CA VAL A 29 24.23 8.47 15.50
C VAL A 29 24.33 7.53 14.29
N VAL A 30 24.42 8.07 13.06
CA VAL A 30 24.97 7.32 11.92
C VAL A 30 26.52 7.24 11.99
N GLY A 31 27.09 7.49 13.16
CA GLY A 31 28.45 7.10 13.51
C GLY A 31 28.47 5.66 14.02
N ALA A 32 28.63 4.71 13.09
CA ALA A 32 29.36 3.46 13.27
C ALA A 32 29.34 2.81 14.67
N THR A 33 28.22 2.20 15.09
CA THR A 33 28.22 1.01 15.97
C THR A 33 26.79 0.53 16.18
N GLY A 34 26.43 -0.64 15.68
CA GLY A 34 25.19 -1.30 16.09
C GLY A 34 24.61 -2.23 15.04
N HIS A 35 24.92 -3.52 15.15
CA HIS A 35 24.05 -4.57 14.62
C HIS A 35 22.77 -4.59 15.47
N GLY A 36 21.87 -3.64 15.23
CA GLY A 36 20.58 -3.51 15.91
C GLY A 36 19.51 -3.22 14.87
N ASN A 37 18.64 -4.19 14.63
CA ASN A 37 17.37 -4.12 13.89
C ASN A 37 17.11 -2.84 13.06
N THR A 38 17.83 -2.71 11.95
CA THR A 38 17.69 -1.64 10.92
C THR A 38 16.27 -1.44 10.37
N TRP A 39 15.35 -2.36 10.67
CA TRP A 39 13.95 -2.36 10.25
C TRP A 39 13.13 -1.25 10.92
N GLN A 40 13.58 -0.70 12.05
CA GLN A 40 12.81 0.25 12.87
C GLN A 40 13.37 1.68 12.90
N TYR A 41 14.65 1.89 12.54
CA TYR A 41 15.28 3.21 12.56
C TYR A 41 15.08 3.94 11.22
N GLY A 42 14.08 4.83 11.16
CA GLY A 42 14.01 6.00 10.28
C GLY A 42 13.90 5.81 8.76
N THR A 43 14.24 4.64 8.22
CA THR A 43 14.25 4.33 6.77
C THR A 43 13.50 3.03 6.47
N GLY A 44 12.63 2.57 7.38
CA GLY A 44 11.83 1.34 7.22
C GLY A 44 10.98 1.27 5.95
N GLY A 45 10.81 2.39 5.24
CA GLY A 45 10.17 2.45 3.91
C GLY A 45 11.05 2.02 2.74
N GLY A 46 12.37 1.93 2.86
CA GLY A 46 13.25 1.64 1.72
C GLY A 46 13.09 0.23 1.19
N ILE A 47 13.28 -0.78 2.05
CA ILE A 47 13.20 -2.20 1.65
C ILE A 47 11.75 -2.65 1.52
N LEU A 48 10.90 -2.31 2.50
CA LEU A 48 9.47 -2.65 2.45
C LEU A 48 8.76 -1.93 1.30
N GLY A 49 9.05 -0.65 1.06
CA GLY A 49 8.50 0.11 -0.07
C GLY A 49 9.01 -0.39 -1.42
N PHE A 50 10.29 -0.81 -1.51
CA PHE A 50 10.82 -1.43 -2.72
C PHE A 50 10.13 -2.78 -3.03
N ILE A 51 9.94 -3.63 -2.02
CA ILE A 51 9.19 -4.88 -2.16
C ILE A 51 7.77 -4.59 -2.66
N VAL A 52 7.09 -3.63 -2.03
CA VAL A 52 5.73 -3.21 -2.44
C VAL A 52 5.69 -2.70 -3.89
N LEU A 53 6.68 -1.91 -4.32
CA LEU A 53 6.78 -1.41 -5.69
C LEU A 53 6.96 -2.54 -6.70
N VAL A 54 7.78 -3.55 -6.39
CA VAL A 54 7.95 -4.73 -7.24
C VAL A 54 6.64 -5.54 -7.33
N LEU A 55 5.94 -5.71 -6.21
CA LEU A 55 4.64 -6.39 -6.19
C LEU A 55 3.59 -5.67 -7.05
N ASP A 56 3.55 -4.33 -7.02
CA ASP A 56 2.63 -3.54 -7.85
C ASP A 56 2.87 -3.81 -9.36
N ILE A 57 4.14 -3.80 -9.81
CA ILE A 57 4.50 -4.10 -11.21
C ILE A 57 4.01 -5.49 -11.64
N ILE A 58 4.14 -6.51 -10.79
CA ILE A 58 3.69 -7.88 -11.09
C ILE A 58 2.17 -7.90 -11.30
N VAL A 59 1.41 -7.24 -10.43
CA VAL A 59 -0.05 -7.15 -10.53
C VAL A 59 -0.46 -6.43 -11.81
N PHE A 60 0.21 -5.33 -12.17
CA PHE A 60 -0.04 -4.64 -13.44
C PHE A 60 0.12 -5.58 -14.65
N ILE A 61 1.18 -6.39 -14.68
CA ILE A 61 1.39 -7.37 -15.77
C ILE A 61 0.27 -8.42 -15.80
N GLU A 62 -0.16 -8.92 -14.64
CA GLU A 62 -1.22 -9.93 -14.54
C GLU A 62 -2.59 -9.38 -14.98
N VAL A 63 -2.93 -8.15 -14.54
CA VAL A 63 -4.15 -7.44 -14.93
C VAL A 63 -4.14 -7.14 -16.43
N LEU A 64 -3.00 -6.74 -17.00
CA LEU A 64 -2.86 -6.51 -18.44
C LEU A 64 -3.02 -7.80 -19.26
N LYS A 65 -2.50 -8.94 -18.78
CA LYS A 65 -2.64 -10.25 -19.44
C LYS A 65 -4.05 -10.87 -19.36
N SER A 66 -4.89 -10.43 -18.43
CA SER A 66 -6.26 -10.96 -18.24
C SER A 66 -7.19 -10.63 -19.43
N ASN A 67 -8.00 -11.57 -19.93
CA ASN A 67 -8.96 -11.31 -21.01
C ASN A 67 -10.31 -10.76 -20.47
N ARG A 68 -10.28 -9.70 -19.64
CA ARG A 68 -11.45 -9.04 -19.06
C ARG A 68 -11.67 -7.64 -19.67
N PRO A 69 -12.91 -7.10 -19.66
CA PRO A 69 -13.20 -5.77 -20.19
C PRO A 69 -12.30 -4.69 -19.56
N VAL A 70 -11.92 -3.71 -20.37
CA VAL A 70 -10.93 -2.67 -20.05
C VAL A 70 -11.28 -1.90 -18.78
N SER A 71 -12.56 -1.60 -18.58
CA SER A 71 -13.06 -0.91 -17.38
C SER A 71 -12.69 -1.62 -16.08
N HIS A 72 -12.74 -2.95 -16.06
CA HIS A 72 -12.44 -3.73 -14.87
C HIS A 72 -10.94 -3.86 -14.60
N LYS A 73 -10.12 -3.84 -15.65
CA LYS A 73 -8.65 -3.81 -15.54
C LYS A 73 -8.16 -2.51 -14.91
N VAL A 74 -8.69 -1.38 -15.40
CA VAL A 74 -8.29 -0.05 -14.93
C VAL A 74 -8.67 0.15 -13.46
N LEU A 75 -9.88 -0.29 -13.07
CA LEU A 75 -10.34 -0.22 -11.68
C LEU A 75 -9.44 -1.06 -10.74
N TRP A 76 -9.01 -2.24 -11.19
CA TRP A 76 -8.08 -3.10 -10.45
C TRP A 76 -6.68 -2.49 -10.29
N CYS A 77 -6.12 -1.93 -11.35
CA CYS A 77 -4.84 -1.22 -11.27
C CYS A 77 -4.91 -0.02 -10.33
N LEU A 78 -5.98 0.79 -10.38
CA LEU A 78 -6.11 1.99 -9.55
C LEU A 78 -6.19 1.66 -8.05
N VAL A 79 -6.90 0.59 -7.69
CA VAL A 79 -7.04 0.13 -6.29
C VAL A 79 -5.72 -0.36 -5.72
N VAL A 80 -4.96 -1.17 -6.49
CA VAL A 80 -3.68 -1.74 -6.02
C VAL A 80 -2.59 -0.67 -5.98
N PHE A 81 -2.57 0.26 -6.95
CA PHE A 81 -1.61 1.37 -6.99
C PHE A 81 -1.81 2.37 -5.83
N LEU A 82 -3.06 2.78 -5.56
CA LEU A 82 -3.37 3.76 -4.51
C LEU A 82 -3.21 3.17 -3.10
N PHE A 83 -3.35 1.84 -3.00
CA PHE A 83 -3.35 1.13 -1.72
C PHE A 83 -2.68 -0.24 -1.91
N PRO A 84 -1.34 -0.33 -2.02
CA PRO A 84 -0.66 -1.60 -2.22
C PRO A 84 -0.92 -2.61 -1.09
N LEU A 85 -1.04 -2.13 0.14
CA LEU A 85 -1.34 -2.96 1.32
C LEU A 85 -2.83 -3.25 1.48
N VAL A 86 -3.71 -2.27 1.24
CA VAL A 86 -5.16 -2.43 1.43
C VAL A 86 -5.83 -3.09 0.20
N GLY A 87 -5.24 -2.97 -0.98
CA GLY A 87 -5.66 -3.64 -2.21
C GLY A 87 -5.64 -5.16 -2.08
N MET A 88 -4.63 -5.74 -1.40
CA MET A 88 -4.61 -7.17 -1.05
C MET A 88 -5.72 -7.56 -0.07
N ILE A 89 -6.04 -6.71 0.91
CA ILE A 89 -7.08 -6.97 1.92
C ILE A 89 -8.46 -6.93 1.26
N ILE A 90 -8.71 -5.94 0.39
CA ILE A 90 -9.96 -5.84 -0.38
C ILE A 90 -10.06 -7.00 -1.39
N TYR A 91 -8.96 -7.37 -2.06
CA TYR A 91 -8.93 -8.57 -2.91
C TYR A 91 -9.29 -9.82 -2.11
N TRP A 92 -8.74 -10.00 -0.91
CA TRP A 92 -9.04 -11.16 -0.09
C TRP A 92 -10.50 -11.19 0.38
N LEU A 93 -11.05 -10.03 0.77
CA LEU A 93 -12.40 -9.92 1.33
C LEU A 93 -13.52 -9.95 0.26
N PHE A 94 -13.27 -9.38 -0.93
CA PHE A 94 -14.28 -9.22 -1.99
C PHE A 94 -14.02 -10.05 -3.24
N SER A 95 -12.82 -10.60 -3.46
CA SER A 95 -12.61 -11.59 -4.52
C SER A 95 -13.16 -12.92 -4.03
N ASN A 96 -14.42 -13.18 -4.34
CA ASN A 96 -15.14 -14.41 -4.04
C ASN A 96 -14.40 -15.66 -4.60
N ARG A 97 -13.41 -16.16 -3.85
CA ARG A 97 -12.50 -17.25 -4.24
C ARG A 97 -13.21 -18.58 -4.50
N ALA A 98 -14.31 -18.78 -3.78
CA ALA A 98 -15.14 -19.96 -3.88
C ALA A 98 -15.84 -20.08 -5.24
N ALA A 99 -16.15 -18.98 -5.92
CA ALA A 99 -16.89 -19.03 -7.18
C ALA A 99 -16.01 -19.22 -8.43
N HIS A 100 -14.68 -19.11 -8.33
CA HIS A 100 -13.76 -19.22 -9.47
C HIS A 100 -12.74 -20.35 -9.37
N ASN A 101 -12.87 -21.25 -8.39
CA ASN A 101 -12.11 -22.49 -8.36
C ASN A 101 -12.86 -23.62 -9.10
N THR A 102 -12.97 -23.50 -10.42
CA THR A 102 -13.55 -24.53 -11.32
C THR A 102 -12.60 -25.70 -11.57
N ARG A 103 -11.78 -26.10 -10.58
CA ARG A 103 -10.78 -27.18 -10.72
C ARG A 103 -10.78 -28.19 -9.56
N SER A 104 -11.95 -28.44 -8.97
CA SER A 104 -12.12 -29.55 -8.03
C SER A 104 -13.03 -30.63 -8.65
N GLY A 105 -12.62 -31.14 -9.81
CA GLY A 105 -13.22 -32.31 -10.47
C GLY A 105 -12.29 -33.51 -10.38
N TYR A 106 -11.99 -33.97 -9.16
CA TYR A 106 -11.42 -35.30 -8.96
C TYR A 106 -12.58 -36.27 -8.76
N GLU A 107 -12.89 -37.02 -9.81
CA GLU A 107 -13.71 -38.23 -9.76
C GLU A 107 -12.99 -39.22 -8.83
N ALA A 108 -13.60 -39.61 -7.70
CA ALA A 108 -13.09 -40.70 -6.90
C ALA A 108 -13.40 -42.02 -7.62
N VAL A 109 -12.41 -42.59 -8.31
CA VAL A 109 -12.50 -43.94 -8.87
C VAL A 109 -12.50 -44.94 -7.71
N ALA A 110 -13.67 -45.53 -7.47
CA ALA A 110 -13.87 -46.69 -6.61
C ALA A 110 -13.80 -47.98 -7.42
#